data_AF-K7RLS5-F1
#
_entry.id   AF-K7RLS5-F1
#
_cell.length_a   1.000
_cell.length_b   1.000
_cell.length_c   1.000
_cell.angle_alpha   90.00
_cell.angle_beta   90.00
_cell.angle_gamma   90.00
#
_symmetry.space_group_name_H-M   'P 1'
#
loop_
_entity.id
_entity.type
_entity.pdbx_description
1 polymer ?
#
loop_
_entity_poly.entity_id
_entity_poly.type
_entity_poly.pdbx_seq_one_letter_code
_entity_poly.pdbx_strand_id
1 'polypeptide(L)'
;MKGKGFALVTALILLTVLMALLTAYFTLTRIELSTTSASAAQTAGFYAAEAGLNLRAEEVRQKFLGYNRPSGTPPSPTNPCQGSNQGGGDFRCQAYTLSGRRVMTYVVEDPNNPQVIRIPPGELYQNLNAQEYRYSVFSVAEGRDGRPEAILEMRFKSRVVPLFQFAVFYQQDLEFNRTAPMTLEGPVHTNSDLYLDAGGGSTLTIRGQVTAAGRIYRGNKSSRGSTGTVRVHDGNQDREVSNTDSLRALSPSEIRNWNGWMQAGVDPPTIPTPDTFNPPWRGRAGEYWNKADLRVALDLTGTTPTIRVYNPDGSLALADSLLASACPSAFGYSNSFYNNRERRTISMLEVDVQRMLDCIHILRTVHGALSFGLDDTTDGGLVVHLSVRGPDSNRTNGYGVRLRNGRELRSAISGAPAIQGLTLVTDQALYIQGDFNAVNWRPAALMGDSMNLLSNNWANGEAYPTPRPAGCPATISGDTKSRPECRLRGQNLPGGDNGTDTSRWLPQATTTTVNAAVLSGASVTPTQGGQEGGGVHNIFRFHEHWGSNTTQCCQGSVRYTQATFNFTGSIVSLGEPRNVNGPFFLGPPWYQPPIRNWSFDTRFNHYQNLPPLSPRFVYLKQELFVRQFER
;
A
#
# COMPACT_ATOMS: atom_id res chain seq x y z
N MET A 1 103.71 39.36 0.59
CA MET A 1 102.51 39.53 1.45
C MET A 1 101.21 39.29 0.65
N LYS A 2 100.93 38.05 0.16
CA LYS A 2 99.77 37.76 -0.72
C LYS A 2 98.85 36.59 -0.27
N GLY A 3 99.04 36.02 0.92
CA GLY A 3 98.34 34.78 1.34
C GLY A 3 97.17 34.92 2.33
N LYS A 4 96.96 36.09 2.96
CA LYS A 4 95.99 36.23 4.08
C LYS A 4 94.60 36.75 3.69
N GLY A 5 94.40 37.22 2.45
CA GLY A 5 93.10 37.74 1.97
C GLY A 5 92.19 36.69 1.33
N PHE A 6 92.75 35.62 0.76
CA PHE A 6 91.96 34.60 0.02
C PHE A 6 91.09 33.77 0.96
N ALA A 7 91.64 33.33 2.11
CA ALA A 7 90.91 32.53 3.10
C ALA A 7 89.67 33.24 3.68
N LEU A 8 89.73 34.57 3.84
CA LEU A 8 88.59 35.37 4.29
C LEU A 8 87.47 35.38 3.23
N VAL A 9 87.83 35.55 1.96
CA VAL A 9 86.85 35.58 0.85
C VAL A 9 86.22 34.20 0.64
N THR A 10 86.99 33.11 0.70
CA THR A 10 86.44 31.74 0.62
C THR A 10 85.53 31.44 1.80
N ALA A 11 85.90 31.84 3.03
CA ALA A 11 85.07 31.66 4.22
C ALA A 11 83.77 32.47 4.14
N LEU A 12 83.81 33.71 3.64
CA LEU A 12 82.62 34.54 3.42
C LEU A 12 81.69 33.93 2.37
N ILE A 13 82.24 33.44 1.24
CA ILE A 13 81.45 32.75 0.22
C ILE A 13 80.80 31.48 0.80
N LEU A 14 81.57 30.68 1.55
CA LEU A 14 81.04 29.46 2.18
C LEU A 14 79.95 29.77 3.21
N LEU A 15 80.12 30.83 4.00
CA LEU A 15 79.11 31.34 4.94
C LEU A 15 77.85 31.84 4.22
N THR A 16 77.98 32.53 3.08
CA THR A 16 76.82 32.97 2.29
C THR A 16 76.06 31.79 1.68
N VAL A 17 76.77 30.77 1.20
CA VAL A 17 76.15 29.54 0.68
C VAL A 17 75.45 28.77 1.81
N LEU A 18 76.08 28.65 2.98
CA LEU A 18 75.47 28.02 4.16
C LEU A 18 74.24 28.79 4.65
N MET A 19 74.28 30.12 4.69
CA MET A 19 73.11 30.97 5.00
C MET A 19 71.99 30.78 3.98
N ALA A 20 72.31 30.71 2.69
CA ALA A 20 71.33 30.49 1.64
C ALA A 20 70.66 29.11 1.78
N LEU A 21 71.44 28.06 2.06
CA LEU A 21 70.94 26.71 2.31
C LEU A 21 70.08 26.65 3.60
N LEU A 22 70.50 27.31 4.67
CA LEU A 22 69.75 27.38 5.93
C LEU A 22 68.41 28.11 5.73
N THR A 23 68.42 29.20 4.97
CA THR A 23 67.22 29.97 4.64
C THR A 23 66.27 29.13 3.79
N ALA A 24 66.79 28.45 2.75
CA ALA A 24 66.02 27.56 1.90
C ALA A 24 65.38 26.41 2.72
N TYR A 25 66.16 25.77 3.60
CA TYR A 25 65.65 24.73 4.50
C TYR A 25 64.54 25.27 5.42
N PHE A 26 64.75 26.43 6.05
CA PHE A 26 63.74 27.03 6.92
C PHE A 26 62.45 27.41 6.18
N THR A 27 62.56 27.91 4.94
CA THR A 27 61.39 28.17 4.09
C THR A 27 60.66 26.90 3.70
N LEU A 28 61.38 25.83 3.34
CA LEU A 28 60.80 24.52 3.01
C LEU A 28 60.08 23.92 4.23
N THR A 29 60.70 23.93 5.40
CA THR A 29 60.08 23.44 6.64
C THR A 29 58.83 24.25 7.01
N ARG A 30 58.83 25.58 6.82
CA ARG A 30 57.61 26.39 7.02
C ARG A 30 56.51 26.03 6.04
N ILE A 31 56.83 25.81 4.78
CA ILE A 31 55.85 25.38 3.77
C ILE A 31 55.29 24.01 4.15
N GLU A 32 56.13 23.03 4.52
CA GLU A 32 55.70 21.70 4.96
C GLU A 32 54.83 21.72 6.20
N LEU A 33 55.17 22.54 7.21
CA LEU A 33 54.33 22.71 8.41
C LEU A 33 53.00 23.39 8.07
N SER A 34 53.00 24.37 7.16
CA SER A 34 51.78 25.02 6.69
C SER A 34 50.89 24.09 5.88
N THR A 35 51.46 23.25 5.02
CA THR A 35 50.70 22.28 4.21
C THR A 35 50.17 21.15 5.08
N THR A 36 50.97 20.67 6.03
CA THR A 36 50.54 19.64 7.00
C THR A 36 49.41 20.15 7.89
N SER A 37 49.52 21.38 8.41
CA SER A 37 48.46 21.97 9.23
C SER A 37 47.19 22.26 8.42
N ALA A 38 47.31 22.74 7.18
CA ALA A 38 46.17 22.92 6.27
C ALA A 38 45.46 21.59 5.96
N SER A 39 46.23 20.52 5.70
CA SER A 39 45.69 19.17 5.47
C SER A 39 44.97 18.60 6.70
N ALA A 40 45.55 18.78 7.89
CA ALA A 40 44.92 18.40 9.15
C ALA A 40 43.63 19.20 9.41
N ALA A 41 43.65 20.50 9.14
CA ALA A 41 42.47 21.37 9.27
C ALA A 41 41.37 20.96 8.29
N GLN A 42 41.69 20.73 7.02
CA GLN A 42 40.75 20.24 6.00
C GLN A 42 40.12 18.91 6.41
N THR A 43 40.90 17.97 6.94
CA THR A 43 40.41 16.66 7.40
C THR A 43 39.42 16.83 8.56
N ALA A 44 39.77 17.65 9.56
CA ALA A 44 38.90 17.91 10.69
C ALA A 44 37.65 18.75 10.29
N GLY A 45 37.78 19.65 9.32
CA GLY A 45 36.68 20.40 8.70
C GLY A 45 35.72 19.48 7.96
N PHE A 46 36.25 18.51 7.22
CA PHE A 46 35.46 17.48 6.53
C PHE A 46 34.60 16.68 7.51
N TYR A 47 35.18 16.14 8.58
CA TYR A 47 34.42 15.39 9.58
C TYR A 47 33.40 16.26 10.34
N ALA A 48 33.72 17.53 10.61
CA ALA A 48 32.78 18.46 11.21
C ALA A 48 31.60 18.76 10.27
N ALA A 49 31.87 19.01 8.98
CA ALA A 49 30.85 19.21 7.97
C ALA A 49 29.98 17.95 7.81
N GLU A 50 30.59 16.76 7.81
CA GLU A 50 29.88 15.48 7.69
C GLU A 50 28.94 15.25 8.88
N ALA A 51 29.41 15.53 10.10
CA ALA A 51 28.58 15.46 11.29
C ALA A 51 27.39 16.44 11.23
N GLY A 52 27.61 17.70 10.82
CA GLY A 52 26.53 18.67 10.64
C GLY A 52 25.55 18.26 9.53
N LEU A 53 26.07 17.69 8.44
CA LEU A 53 25.28 17.20 7.32
C LEU A 53 24.36 16.07 7.76
N ASN A 54 24.87 15.09 8.50
CA ASN A 54 24.08 13.97 9.02
C ASN A 54 23.01 14.42 10.02
N LEU A 55 23.33 15.38 10.91
CA LEU A 55 22.34 15.97 11.83
C LEU A 55 21.20 16.64 11.06
N ARG A 56 21.54 17.48 10.08
CA ARG A 56 20.55 18.22 9.28
C ARG A 56 19.75 17.29 8.39
N ALA A 57 20.41 16.30 7.78
CA ALA A 57 19.79 15.24 7.01
C ALA A 57 18.73 14.50 7.83
N GLU A 58 19.05 14.10 9.07
CA GLU A 58 18.10 13.41 9.92
C GLU A 58 16.91 14.30 10.30
N GLU A 59 17.15 15.58 10.65
CA GLU A 59 16.05 16.54 10.89
C GLU A 59 15.10 16.64 9.70
N VAL A 60 15.64 16.75 8.48
CA VAL A 60 14.86 16.80 7.24
C VAL A 60 14.17 15.47 6.96
N ARG A 61 14.84 14.35 7.22
CA ARG A 61 14.29 12.99 7.05
C ARG A 61 13.05 12.78 7.92
N GLN A 62 13.11 13.24 9.17
CA GLN A 62 11.99 13.19 10.11
C GLN A 62 10.78 13.99 9.62
N LYS A 63 10.98 15.05 8.81
CA LYS A 63 9.87 15.80 8.19
C LYS A 63 9.12 15.03 7.13
N PHE A 64 9.68 13.95 6.58
CA PHE A 64 8.95 13.10 5.64
C PHE A 64 8.06 12.05 6.33
N LEU A 65 8.18 11.91 7.66
CA LEU A 65 7.31 11.01 8.40
C LEU A 65 5.86 11.51 8.32
N GLY A 66 4.95 10.57 8.02
CA GLY A 66 3.52 10.85 7.93
C GLY A 66 3.11 11.68 6.72
N TYR A 67 3.76 11.50 5.56
CA TYR A 67 3.46 12.21 4.28
C TYR A 67 3.75 13.71 4.26
N ASN A 68 4.37 14.24 5.32
CA ASN A 68 4.78 15.64 5.37
C ASN A 68 5.95 15.88 4.41
N ARG A 69 6.13 17.16 4.04
CA ARG A 69 7.28 17.60 3.25
C ARG A 69 7.94 18.78 3.97
N PRO A 70 9.27 18.87 3.96
CA PRO A 70 9.98 20.08 4.35
C PRO A 70 9.44 21.30 3.58
N SER A 71 9.31 22.44 4.26
CA SER A 71 8.82 23.67 3.64
C SER A 71 9.61 24.89 4.12
N GLY A 72 9.73 25.91 3.28
CA GLY A 72 10.42 27.14 3.64
C GLY A 72 10.99 27.88 2.44
N THR A 73 11.96 28.74 2.70
CA THR A 73 12.70 29.47 1.66
C THR A 73 14.19 29.22 1.87
N PRO A 74 14.92 28.67 0.88
CA PRO A 74 16.36 28.49 1.02
C PRO A 74 17.07 29.85 1.10
N PRO A 75 18.27 29.93 1.72
CA PRO A 75 19.11 31.11 1.56
C PRO A 75 19.50 31.28 0.08
N SER A 76 19.71 32.54 -0.34
CA SER A 76 20.24 32.87 -1.66
C SER A 76 21.59 32.15 -1.89
N PRO A 77 21.84 31.63 -3.10
CA PRO A 77 23.10 30.96 -3.44
C PRO A 77 24.35 31.84 -3.27
N THR A 78 24.19 33.17 -3.36
CA THR A 78 25.29 34.10 -3.11
C THR A 78 25.46 34.32 -1.62
N ASN A 79 26.61 33.88 -1.07
CA ASN A 79 26.94 33.98 0.36
C ASN A 79 25.84 33.40 1.28
N PRO A 80 25.52 32.10 1.16
CA PRO A 80 24.50 31.47 1.99
C PRO A 80 24.85 31.59 3.47
N CYS A 81 23.84 31.83 4.31
CA CYS A 81 23.96 31.91 5.76
C CYS A 81 24.78 33.07 6.32
N GLN A 82 25.07 34.09 5.50
CA GLN A 82 25.74 35.32 5.93
C GLN A 82 24.77 36.50 6.05
N GLY A 83 24.94 37.34 7.07
CA GLY A 83 24.10 38.52 7.29
C GLY A 83 22.61 38.19 7.39
N SER A 84 21.77 38.86 6.60
CA SER A 84 20.33 38.60 6.52
C SER A 84 19.95 37.38 5.66
N ASN A 85 20.91 36.75 4.96
CA ASN A 85 20.67 35.62 4.07
C ASN A 85 20.52 34.30 4.83
N GLN A 86 19.49 34.19 5.67
CA GLN A 86 19.28 33.06 6.58
C GLN A 86 18.24 32.05 6.08
N GLY A 87 17.50 32.36 5.02
CA GLY A 87 16.34 31.55 4.60
C GLY A 87 15.23 31.51 5.66
N GLY A 88 14.30 30.56 5.51
CA GLY A 88 13.14 30.42 6.39
C GLY A 88 12.59 28.99 6.45
N GLY A 89 11.78 28.71 7.47
CA GLY A 89 11.15 27.40 7.68
C GLY A 89 12.16 26.27 7.89
N ASP A 90 11.87 25.10 7.33
CA ASP A 90 12.74 23.93 7.34
C ASP A 90 13.98 24.12 6.46
N PHE A 91 14.04 25.13 5.58
CA PHE A 91 15.15 25.39 4.66
C PHE A 91 16.20 26.37 5.19
N ARG A 92 15.91 27.01 6.32
CA ARG A 92 16.78 28.02 6.93
C ARG A 92 18.17 27.50 7.27
N CYS A 93 19.07 28.46 7.44
CA CYS A 93 20.40 28.25 7.98
C CYS A 93 20.34 27.81 9.45
N GLN A 94 21.12 26.80 9.80
CA GLN A 94 21.34 26.35 11.16
C GLN A 94 22.84 26.25 11.45
N ALA A 95 23.23 26.64 12.65
CA ALA A 95 24.61 26.63 13.10
C ALA A 95 24.82 25.54 14.16
N TYR A 96 25.91 24.79 14.04
CA TYR A 96 26.38 23.85 15.03
C TYR A 96 27.84 24.15 15.38
N THR A 97 28.28 23.75 16.56
CA THR A 97 29.69 23.76 16.93
C THR A 97 30.16 22.32 17.06
N LEU A 98 30.97 21.86 16.11
CA LEU A 98 31.42 20.47 16.01
C LEU A 98 32.94 20.43 15.92
N SER A 99 33.60 19.70 16.82
CA SER A 99 35.07 19.59 16.88
C SER A 99 35.80 20.95 16.86
N GLY A 100 35.23 21.95 17.56
CA GLY A 100 35.79 23.30 17.66
C GLY A 100 35.65 24.16 16.40
N ARG A 101 34.82 23.74 15.43
CA ARG A 101 34.48 24.46 14.20
C ARG A 101 33.04 24.90 14.21
N ARG A 102 32.75 26.00 13.53
CA ARG A 102 31.38 26.41 13.26
C ARG A 102 30.92 25.69 11.99
N VAL A 103 29.80 25.00 12.06
CA VAL A 103 29.22 24.27 10.92
C VAL A 103 27.87 24.88 10.59
N MET A 104 27.72 25.39 9.38
CA MET A 104 26.48 25.99 8.89
C MET A 104 25.81 25.04 7.92
N THR A 105 24.53 24.73 8.14
CA THR A 105 23.74 23.87 7.25
C THR A 105 22.50 24.57 6.74
N TYR A 106 22.04 24.20 5.55
CA TYR A 106 20.80 24.70 4.95
C TYR A 106 20.27 23.68 3.93
N VAL A 107 19.02 23.86 3.50
CA VAL A 107 18.35 22.94 2.55
C VAL A 107 17.91 23.74 1.33
N VAL A 108 18.07 23.15 0.15
CA VAL A 108 17.58 23.69 -1.13
C VAL A 108 16.66 22.66 -1.75
N GLU A 109 15.46 23.09 -2.12
CA GLU A 109 14.50 22.29 -2.89
C GLU A 109 14.79 22.41 -4.39
N ASP A 110 14.67 21.31 -5.15
CA ASP A 110 14.75 21.36 -6.61
C ASP A 110 13.56 22.15 -7.18
N PRO A 111 13.79 23.17 -8.03
CA PRO A 111 12.73 24.02 -8.56
C PRO A 111 11.72 23.27 -9.43
N ASN A 112 12.04 22.06 -9.89
CA ASN A 112 11.15 21.23 -10.72
C ASN A 112 10.30 20.25 -9.90
N ASN A 113 10.30 20.34 -8.57
CA ASN A 113 9.45 19.50 -7.74
C ASN A 113 7.95 19.88 -7.89
N PRO A 114 7.02 18.89 -7.87
CA PRO A 114 7.27 17.46 -8.02
C PRO A 114 7.63 17.06 -9.45
N GLN A 115 8.52 16.07 -9.59
CA GLN A 115 8.78 15.41 -10.86
C GLN A 115 7.99 14.11 -10.95
N VAL A 116 7.13 13.95 -11.96
CA VAL A 116 6.51 12.67 -12.26
C VAL A 116 7.51 11.82 -13.02
N ILE A 117 7.88 10.67 -12.47
CA ILE A 117 8.87 9.76 -13.03
C ILE A 117 8.33 8.34 -13.09
N ARG A 118 8.97 7.52 -13.93
CA ARG A 118 8.94 6.06 -13.78
C ARG A 118 10.24 5.63 -13.12
N ILE A 119 10.13 4.86 -12.04
CA ILE A 119 11.32 4.44 -11.27
C ILE A 119 12.23 3.61 -12.19
N PRO A 120 13.53 3.95 -12.30
CA PRO A 120 14.45 3.27 -13.21
C PRO A 120 14.57 1.76 -12.92
N PRO A 121 14.80 0.93 -13.96
CA PRO A 121 15.18 -0.47 -13.79
C PRO A 121 16.41 -0.64 -12.87
N GLY A 122 16.40 -1.68 -12.05
CA GLY A 122 17.43 -1.98 -11.06
C GLY A 122 17.19 -1.35 -9.68
N GLU A 123 16.29 -0.36 -9.56
CA GLU A 123 15.93 0.22 -8.26
C GLU A 123 14.82 -0.57 -7.55
N LEU A 124 14.69 -0.35 -6.24
CA LEU A 124 13.53 -0.81 -5.48
C LEU A 124 12.26 -0.13 -6.04
N TYR A 125 11.24 -0.93 -6.31
CA TYR A 125 9.99 -0.52 -6.97
C TYR A 125 10.17 -0.05 -8.41
N GLN A 126 11.14 -0.65 -9.11
CA GLN A 126 11.39 -0.39 -10.53
C GLN A 126 10.11 -0.44 -11.36
N ASN A 127 10.08 0.39 -12.42
CA ASN A 127 8.99 0.49 -13.38
C ASN A 127 7.65 1.03 -12.85
N LEU A 128 7.54 1.34 -11.55
CA LEU A 128 6.37 2.01 -11.00
C LEU A 128 6.43 3.53 -11.27
N ASN A 129 5.27 4.15 -11.51
CA ASN A 129 5.13 5.60 -11.57
C ASN A 129 5.24 6.17 -10.15
N ALA A 130 5.95 7.28 -10.02
CA ALA A 130 6.17 7.97 -8.76
C ALA A 130 6.15 9.49 -8.95
N GLN A 131 5.75 10.23 -7.92
CA GLN A 131 6.12 11.63 -7.78
C GLN A 131 7.38 11.71 -6.94
N GLU A 132 8.48 12.20 -7.54
CA GLU A 132 9.77 12.38 -6.89
C GLU A 132 9.94 13.84 -6.48
N TYR A 133 10.33 14.04 -5.22
CA TYR A 133 10.73 15.32 -4.66
C TYR A 133 12.21 15.25 -4.31
N ARG A 134 12.98 16.23 -4.78
CA ARG A 134 14.42 16.29 -4.58
C ARG A 134 14.79 17.46 -3.67
N TYR A 135 15.66 17.18 -2.70
CA TYR A 135 16.19 18.16 -1.76
C TYR A 135 17.70 17.97 -1.63
N SER A 136 18.44 19.07 -1.56
CA SER A 136 19.88 19.10 -1.32
C SER A 136 20.14 19.73 0.03
N VAL A 137 20.78 18.98 0.93
CA VAL A 137 21.25 19.50 2.21
C VAL A 137 22.72 19.87 2.04
N PHE A 138 23.06 21.10 2.42
CA PHE A 138 24.42 21.59 2.41
C PHE A 138 24.95 21.70 3.84
N SER A 139 26.25 21.44 4.01
CA SER A 139 26.97 21.62 5.27
C SER A 139 28.33 22.24 5.00
N VAL A 140 28.59 23.39 5.62
CA VAL A 140 29.82 24.18 5.47
C VAL A 140 30.51 24.24 6.83
N ALA A 141 31.70 23.65 6.95
CA ALA A 141 32.53 23.80 8.14
C ALA A 141 33.50 24.96 7.97
N GLU A 142 33.46 25.91 8.89
CA GLU A 142 34.37 27.05 8.97
C GLU A 142 35.43 26.80 10.05
N GLY A 143 36.68 27.10 9.70
CA GLY A 143 37.82 27.12 10.61
C GLY A 143 37.74 28.26 11.62
N ARG A 144 38.68 28.30 12.57
CA ARG A 144 38.73 29.36 13.61
C ARG A 144 39.00 30.75 13.06
N ASP A 145 39.53 30.83 11.85
CA ASP A 145 39.79 32.04 11.08
C ASP A 145 38.58 32.49 10.24
N GLY A 146 37.45 31.76 10.32
CA GLY A 146 36.21 32.05 9.60
C GLY A 146 36.23 31.64 8.13
N ARG A 147 37.24 30.89 7.67
CA ARG A 147 37.30 30.39 6.29
C ARG A 147 36.64 29.02 6.17
N PRO A 148 35.94 28.72 5.06
CA PRO A 148 35.39 27.39 4.83
C PRO A 148 36.53 26.38 4.63
N GLU A 149 36.59 25.35 5.48
CA GLU A 149 37.52 24.23 5.40
C GLU A 149 36.93 23.05 4.61
N ALA A 150 35.60 22.90 4.60
CA ALA A 150 34.90 21.87 3.82
C ALA A 150 33.46 22.28 3.50
N ILE A 151 32.99 21.92 2.31
CA ILE A 151 31.59 22.05 1.88
C ILE A 151 31.11 20.71 1.35
N LEU A 152 30.04 20.20 1.93
CA LEU A 152 29.43 18.92 1.58
C LEU A 152 27.99 19.09 1.16
N GLU A 153 27.58 18.28 0.19
CA GLU A 153 26.21 18.21 -0.31
C GLU A 153 25.70 16.76 -0.16
N MET A 154 24.48 16.63 0.37
CA MET A 154 23.74 15.37 0.40
C MET A 154 22.39 15.55 -0.30
N ARG A 155 22.10 14.67 -1.25
CA ARG A 155 20.82 14.70 -1.99
C ARG A 155 19.88 13.62 -1.50
N PHE A 156 18.67 14.03 -1.16
CA PHE A 156 17.56 13.17 -0.79
C PHE A 156 16.45 13.24 -1.81
N LYS A 157 15.90 12.07 -2.10
CA LYS A 157 14.71 11.89 -2.92
C LYS A 157 13.62 11.31 -2.06
N SER A 158 12.48 11.99 -2.01
CA SER A 158 11.25 11.42 -1.48
C SER A 158 10.37 11.00 -2.64
N ARG A 159 9.98 9.74 -2.69
CA ARG A 159 9.11 9.21 -3.74
C ARG A 159 7.78 8.84 -3.17
N VAL A 160 6.74 9.36 -3.80
CA VAL A 160 5.35 9.07 -3.51
C VAL A 160 4.82 8.16 -4.63
N VAL A 161 4.46 6.93 -4.29
CA VAL A 161 4.15 5.89 -5.28
C VAL A 161 2.73 5.36 -5.03
N PRO A 162 1.84 5.39 -6.04
CA PRO A 162 0.53 4.76 -5.97
C PRO A 162 0.62 3.24 -5.76
N LEU A 163 -0.12 2.73 -4.77
CA LEU A 163 -0.13 1.33 -4.34
C LEU A 163 -0.82 0.40 -5.35
N PHE A 164 -1.79 0.90 -6.12
CA PHE A 164 -2.52 0.06 -7.09
C PHE A 164 -1.70 -0.36 -8.32
N GLN A 165 -0.41 -0.02 -8.35
CA GLN A 165 0.54 -0.53 -9.32
C GLN A 165 1.17 -1.87 -8.92
N PHE A 166 0.94 -2.34 -7.68
CA PHE A 166 1.29 -3.70 -7.28
C PHE A 166 0.20 -4.68 -7.69
N ALA A 167 0.59 -5.89 -8.10
CA ALA A 167 -0.34 -7.02 -8.14
C ALA A 167 -0.86 -7.33 -6.74
N VAL A 168 0.06 -7.42 -5.77
CA VAL A 168 -0.27 -7.67 -4.36
C VAL A 168 0.65 -6.85 -3.44
N PHE A 169 0.09 -6.07 -2.53
CA PHE A 169 0.82 -5.31 -1.51
C PHE A 169 0.20 -5.52 -0.13
N TYR A 170 0.99 -5.94 0.87
CA TYR A 170 0.52 -6.15 2.24
C TYR A 170 1.36 -5.39 3.27
N GLN A 171 0.71 -4.77 4.25
CA GLN A 171 1.39 -4.22 5.43
C GLN A 171 1.92 -5.32 6.37
N GLN A 172 1.17 -6.41 6.50
CA GLN A 172 1.54 -7.54 7.36
C GLN A 172 2.14 -8.68 6.53
N ASP A 173 2.37 -9.83 7.17
CA ASP A 173 2.86 -11.01 6.47
C ASP A 173 1.97 -11.34 5.26
N LEU A 174 2.62 -11.55 4.13
CA LEU A 174 1.97 -11.90 2.89
C LEU A 174 2.13 -13.39 2.65
N GLU A 175 1.02 -14.11 2.56
CA GLU A 175 1.06 -15.55 2.33
C GLU A 175 0.28 -15.96 1.08
N PHE A 176 0.98 -16.64 0.19
CA PHE A 176 0.39 -17.51 -0.81
C PHE A 176 0.31 -18.90 -0.17
N ASN A 177 -0.80 -19.19 0.50
CA ASN A 177 -1.00 -20.45 1.18
C ASN A 177 -1.63 -21.47 0.22
N ARG A 178 -0.88 -22.52 -0.17
CA ARG A 178 -1.34 -23.60 -1.06
C ARG A 178 -2.18 -23.08 -2.22
N THR A 179 -1.69 -22.00 -2.85
CA THR A 179 -2.52 -21.24 -3.77
C THR A 179 -2.90 -22.11 -4.98
N ALA A 180 -4.11 -21.88 -5.50
CA ALA A 180 -4.51 -22.47 -6.78
C ALA A 180 -3.64 -21.89 -7.90
N PRO A 181 -3.60 -22.50 -9.11
CA PRO A 181 -2.79 -21.97 -10.21
C PRO A 181 -3.03 -20.47 -10.40
N MET A 182 -1.96 -19.69 -10.39
CA MET A 182 -2.02 -18.22 -10.39
C MET A 182 -0.81 -17.64 -11.09
N THR A 183 -1.03 -16.66 -11.97
CA THR A 183 0.03 -15.89 -12.62
C THR A 183 -0.18 -14.41 -12.35
N LEU A 184 0.79 -13.77 -11.70
CA LEU A 184 0.76 -12.36 -11.36
C LEU A 184 1.72 -11.58 -12.27
N GLU A 185 1.19 -10.75 -13.16
CA GLU A 185 1.97 -9.93 -14.10
C GLU A 185 2.48 -8.61 -13.50
N GLY A 186 2.25 -8.38 -12.20
CA GLY A 186 2.65 -7.15 -11.51
C GLY A 186 3.52 -7.41 -10.28
N PRO A 187 4.13 -6.37 -9.70
CA PRO A 187 5.00 -6.49 -8.53
C PRO A 187 4.26 -6.98 -7.29
N VAL A 188 4.99 -7.67 -6.41
CA VAL A 188 4.49 -8.20 -5.14
C VAL A 188 5.35 -7.66 -4.00
N HIS A 189 4.71 -7.09 -2.98
CA HIS A 189 5.40 -6.52 -1.83
C HIS A 189 4.73 -6.86 -0.49
N THR A 190 5.55 -7.00 0.54
CA THR A 190 5.08 -6.95 1.93
C THR A 190 6.03 -6.15 2.82
N ASN A 191 5.46 -5.38 3.75
CA ASN A 191 6.18 -4.69 4.82
C ASN A 191 6.60 -5.66 5.97
N SER A 192 6.41 -6.97 5.80
CA SER A 192 6.74 -8.02 6.76
C SER A 192 7.30 -9.26 6.05
N ASP A 193 7.07 -10.48 6.55
CA ASP A 193 7.55 -11.73 5.94
C ASP A 193 6.65 -12.18 4.78
N LEU A 194 7.28 -12.71 3.71
CA LEU A 194 6.60 -13.26 2.54
C LEU A 194 6.66 -14.79 2.53
N TYR A 195 5.53 -15.46 2.39
CA TYR A 195 5.43 -16.92 2.30
C TYR A 195 4.91 -17.35 0.93
N LEU A 196 5.73 -18.07 0.18
CA LEU A 196 5.43 -18.53 -1.18
C LEU A 196 5.12 -20.03 -1.18
N ASP A 197 3.87 -20.39 -1.44
CA ASP A 197 3.44 -21.78 -1.57
C ASP A 197 2.32 -21.96 -2.60
N ALA A 198 2.31 -23.12 -3.26
CA ALA A 198 1.30 -23.51 -4.23
C ALA A 198 0.69 -24.85 -3.84
N GLY A 199 -0.57 -25.10 -4.24
CA GLY A 199 -1.20 -26.41 -4.02
C GLY A 199 -0.45 -27.53 -4.74
N GLY A 200 -0.58 -28.77 -4.28
CA GLY A 200 -0.02 -29.94 -4.98
C GLY A 200 -0.48 -29.99 -6.45
N GLY A 201 0.47 -30.10 -7.39
CA GLY A 201 0.19 -30.05 -8.83
C GLY A 201 -0.18 -28.67 -9.39
N SER A 202 -0.20 -27.62 -8.57
CA SER A 202 -0.46 -26.23 -8.98
C SER A 202 0.83 -25.44 -9.13
N THR A 203 0.79 -24.37 -9.93
CA THR A 203 1.91 -23.45 -10.13
C THR A 203 1.51 -22.01 -9.79
N LEU A 204 2.30 -21.36 -8.92
CA LEU A 204 2.30 -19.91 -8.73
C LEU A 204 3.43 -19.30 -9.55
N THR A 205 3.12 -18.34 -10.43
CA THR A 205 4.12 -17.59 -11.21
C THR A 205 3.99 -16.10 -10.92
N ILE A 206 5.09 -15.43 -10.59
CA ILE A 206 5.14 -13.98 -10.36
C ILE A 206 6.13 -13.36 -11.35
N ARG A 207 5.64 -12.47 -12.21
CA ARG A 207 6.40 -11.81 -13.28
C ARG A 207 6.72 -10.34 -13.02
N GLY A 208 6.31 -9.81 -11.86
CA GLY A 208 6.80 -8.53 -11.35
C GLY A 208 7.90 -8.69 -10.31
N GLN A 209 8.49 -7.56 -9.90
CA GLN A 209 9.48 -7.53 -8.81
C GLN A 209 8.83 -8.00 -7.49
N VAL A 210 9.48 -8.92 -6.79
CA VAL A 210 9.09 -9.49 -5.50
C VAL A 210 9.96 -8.91 -4.40
N THR A 211 9.34 -8.26 -3.42
CA THR A 211 10.06 -7.56 -2.34
C THR A 211 9.43 -7.86 -0.99
N ALA A 212 10.24 -8.01 0.05
CA ALA A 212 9.77 -8.17 1.43
C ALA A 212 10.67 -7.35 2.36
N ALA A 213 10.08 -6.58 3.28
CA ALA A 213 10.85 -5.93 4.33
C ALA A 213 11.38 -6.93 5.35
N GLY A 214 10.65 -8.03 5.57
CA GLY A 214 11.09 -9.20 6.30
C GLY A 214 11.84 -10.20 5.42
N ARG A 215 11.73 -11.48 5.80
CA ARG A 215 12.30 -12.62 5.07
C ARG A 215 11.33 -13.13 4.02
N ILE A 216 11.89 -13.78 2.99
CA ILE A 216 11.11 -14.55 2.02
C ILE A 216 11.26 -16.03 2.36
N TYR A 217 10.12 -16.72 2.44
CA TYR A 217 10.01 -18.13 2.73
C TYR A 217 9.43 -18.89 1.54
N ARG A 218 9.94 -20.10 1.32
CA ARG A 218 9.30 -21.11 0.48
C ARG A 218 8.56 -22.08 1.40
N GLY A 219 7.24 -22.17 1.25
CA GLY A 219 6.37 -23.07 1.99
C GLY A 219 5.24 -22.35 2.76
N ASN A 220 4.37 -23.14 3.36
CA ASN A 220 3.21 -22.70 4.11
C ASN A 220 3.59 -22.24 5.53
N LYS A 221 3.11 -21.06 5.94
CA LYS A 221 3.38 -20.46 7.24
C LYS A 221 2.87 -21.28 8.44
N SER A 222 1.64 -21.76 8.36
CA SER A 222 0.93 -22.45 9.45
C SER A 222 1.31 -23.93 9.54
N SER A 223 1.08 -24.69 8.47
CA SER A 223 1.32 -26.14 8.44
C SER A 223 2.81 -26.49 8.33
N ARG A 224 3.67 -25.52 8.02
CA ARG A 224 5.13 -25.65 7.82
C ARG A 224 5.56 -26.67 6.76
N GLY A 225 4.61 -27.11 5.92
CA GLY A 225 4.87 -27.94 4.75
C GLY A 225 5.12 -27.06 3.53
N SER A 226 5.58 -27.66 2.43
CA SER A 226 5.78 -26.94 1.17
C SER A 226 5.34 -27.82 0.01
N THR A 227 4.49 -27.31 -0.88
CA THR A 227 3.92 -28.07 -1.99
C THR A 227 3.90 -27.26 -3.29
N GLY A 228 3.62 -27.93 -4.41
CA GLY A 228 3.46 -27.28 -5.71
C GLY A 228 4.72 -26.60 -6.24
N THR A 229 4.57 -25.86 -7.34
CA THR A 229 5.66 -25.15 -8.01
C THR A 229 5.50 -23.65 -7.81
N VAL A 230 6.59 -22.96 -7.46
CA VAL A 230 6.65 -21.49 -7.36
C VAL A 230 7.71 -20.98 -8.32
N ARG A 231 7.34 -20.04 -9.20
CA ARG A 231 8.24 -19.39 -10.14
C ARG A 231 8.21 -17.87 -9.94
N VAL A 232 9.39 -17.27 -9.95
CA VAL A 232 9.57 -15.81 -9.91
C VAL A 232 10.50 -15.40 -11.04
N HIS A 233 10.14 -14.35 -11.76
CA HIS A 233 10.92 -13.83 -12.88
C HIS A 233 12.22 -13.18 -12.38
N ASP A 234 13.35 -13.50 -13.01
CA ASP A 234 14.69 -12.96 -12.69
C ASP A 234 15.14 -11.76 -13.55
N GLY A 235 14.21 -11.21 -14.34
CA GLY A 235 14.46 -10.20 -15.39
C GLY A 235 14.69 -10.74 -16.78
N ASN A 236 14.98 -12.04 -16.94
CA ASN A 236 15.13 -12.69 -18.26
C ASN A 236 14.15 -13.86 -18.46
N GLN A 237 13.89 -14.67 -17.44
CA GLN A 237 12.99 -15.83 -17.50
C GLN A 237 12.32 -16.12 -16.15
N ASP A 238 11.28 -16.96 -16.19
CA ASP A 238 10.61 -17.49 -14.99
C ASP A 238 11.51 -18.55 -14.33
N ARG A 239 12.00 -18.29 -13.11
CA ARG A 239 12.90 -19.19 -12.37
C ARG A 239 12.19 -19.83 -11.18
N GLU A 240 12.39 -21.13 -10.99
CA GLU A 240 11.76 -21.86 -9.88
C GLU A 240 12.42 -21.54 -8.52
N VAL A 241 11.59 -21.41 -7.49
CA VAL A 241 12.02 -21.35 -6.08
C VAL A 241 11.92 -22.76 -5.50
N SER A 242 13.09 -23.40 -5.29
CA SER A 242 13.19 -24.84 -5.00
C SER A 242 12.34 -25.28 -3.81
N ASN A 243 11.51 -26.31 -4.00
CA ASN A 243 10.74 -26.94 -2.93
C ASN A 243 11.59 -27.94 -2.14
N THR A 244 11.44 -27.98 -0.80
CA THR A 244 12.11 -28.94 0.11
C THR A 244 11.13 -29.66 1.02
N ASP A 245 9.85 -29.72 0.61
CA ASP A 245 8.71 -30.32 1.33
C ASP A 245 8.41 -29.75 2.73
N SER A 246 9.21 -28.79 3.18
CA SER A 246 9.14 -28.10 4.46
C SER A 246 9.35 -26.61 4.26
N LEU A 247 8.76 -25.81 5.15
CA LEU A 247 8.94 -24.37 5.19
C LEU A 247 10.42 -24.02 5.41
N ARG A 248 10.99 -23.21 4.51
CA ARG A 248 12.37 -22.71 4.64
C ARG A 248 12.46 -21.24 4.29
N ALA A 249 13.34 -20.52 4.97
CA ALA A 249 13.73 -19.17 4.55
C ALA A 249 14.70 -19.26 3.36
N LEU A 250 14.54 -18.39 2.37
CA LEU A 250 15.51 -18.24 1.29
C LEU A 250 16.75 -17.52 1.82
N SER A 251 17.94 -18.02 1.52
CA SER A 251 19.18 -17.37 1.93
C SER A 251 19.49 -16.15 1.04
N PRO A 252 20.27 -15.17 1.53
CA PRO A 252 20.72 -14.06 0.68
C PRO A 252 21.48 -14.52 -0.57
N SER A 253 22.20 -15.64 -0.51
CA SER A 253 22.90 -16.20 -1.68
C SER A 253 21.95 -16.79 -2.71
N GLU A 254 20.84 -17.38 -2.29
CA GLU A 254 19.81 -17.88 -3.18
C GLU A 254 19.05 -16.72 -3.84
N ILE A 255 18.64 -15.72 -3.07
CA ILE A 255 17.90 -14.54 -3.56
C ILE A 255 18.70 -13.78 -4.64
N ARG A 256 20.03 -13.70 -4.53
CA ARG A 256 20.89 -13.04 -5.54
C ARG A 256 20.72 -13.60 -6.95
N ASN A 257 20.25 -14.83 -7.10
CA ASN A 257 20.01 -15.42 -8.41
C ASN A 257 18.88 -14.73 -9.21
N TRP A 258 18.09 -13.86 -8.59
CA TRP A 258 17.03 -13.10 -9.23
C TRP A 258 17.44 -11.70 -9.67
N ASN A 259 18.73 -11.34 -9.61
CA ASN A 259 19.25 -10.08 -10.18
C ASN A 259 18.48 -8.81 -9.74
N GLY A 260 18.05 -8.74 -8.47
CA GLY A 260 17.27 -7.61 -7.94
C GLY A 260 15.76 -7.66 -8.23
N TRP A 261 15.27 -8.66 -8.95
CA TRP A 261 13.83 -8.93 -9.11
C TRP A 261 13.21 -9.63 -7.90
N MET A 262 14.03 -10.26 -7.06
CA MET A 262 13.63 -10.73 -5.73
C MET A 262 14.55 -10.08 -4.69
N GLN A 263 13.98 -9.44 -3.67
CA GLN A 263 14.74 -8.79 -2.58
C GLN A 263 14.04 -9.01 -1.23
N ALA A 264 14.81 -9.36 -0.20
CA ALA A 264 14.35 -9.49 1.18
C ALA A 264 15.13 -8.51 2.06
N GLY A 265 14.56 -8.12 3.21
CA GLY A 265 15.20 -7.17 4.12
C GLY A 265 15.25 -5.74 3.59
N VAL A 266 14.31 -5.34 2.73
CA VAL A 266 14.24 -3.95 2.23
C VAL A 266 13.63 -3.02 3.28
N ASP A 267 13.92 -1.72 3.22
CA ASP A 267 13.27 -0.78 4.14
C ASP A 267 11.76 -0.70 3.87
N PRO A 268 10.90 -0.85 4.89
CA PRO A 268 9.47 -0.82 4.70
C PRO A 268 9.00 0.61 4.34
N PRO A 269 8.25 0.79 3.25
CA PRO A 269 7.68 2.07 2.90
C PRO A 269 6.64 2.53 3.93
N THR A 270 6.52 3.84 4.10
CA THR A 270 5.45 4.44 4.91
C THR A 270 4.14 4.39 4.14
N ILE A 271 3.12 3.74 4.71
CA ILE A 271 1.81 3.53 4.10
C ILE A 271 0.69 4.31 4.81
N PRO A 272 -0.49 4.50 4.18
CA PRO A 272 -1.61 5.15 4.85
C PRO A 272 -2.15 4.25 5.97
N THR A 273 -2.68 4.84 7.03
CA THR A 273 -3.33 4.06 8.09
C THR A 273 -4.81 3.79 7.74
N PRO A 274 -5.44 2.75 8.31
CA PRO A 274 -6.88 2.49 8.11
C PRO A 274 -7.80 3.66 8.48
N ASP A 275 -7.33 4.60 9.31
CA ASP A 275 -8.09 5.78 9.70
C ASP A 275 -8.35 6.74 8.53
N THR A 276 -7.63 6.60 7.42
CA THR A 276 -7.90 7.37 6.19
C THR A 276 -9.31 7.15 5.63
N PHE A 277 -9.98 6.06 6.00
CA PHE A 277 -11.39 5.79 5.63
C PHE A 277 -12.41 6.34 6.62
N ASN A 278 -12.00 6.86 7.78
CA ASN A 278 -12.95 7.16 8.87
C ASN A 278 -13.94 8.28 8.49
N PRO A 279 -15.25 8.11 8.75
CA PRO A 279 -16.20 9.21 8.80
C PRO A 279 -16.11 9.96 10.15
N PRO A 280 -16.72 11.16 10.29
CA PRO A 280 -16.65 11.99 11.50
C PRO A 280 -17.08 11.29 12.78
N TRP A 281 -18.07 10.39 12.72
CA TRP A 281 -18.57 9.65 13.89
C TRP A 281 -17.62 8.55 14.38
N ARG A 282 -16.48 8.33 13.72
CA ARG A 282 -15.37 7.52 14.25
C ARG A 282 -14.29 8.36 14.96
N GLY A 283 -14.57 9.63 15.24
CA GLY A 283 -13.68 10.54 15.96
C GLY A 283 -13.08 11.61 15.06
N ARG A 284 -12.26 11.23 14.08
CA ARG A 284 -11.70 12.16 13.09
C ARG A 284 -11.96 11.65 11.68
N ALA A 285 -12.49 12.54 10.83
CA ALA A 285 -12.67 12.27 9.42
C ALA A 285 -11.32 12.07 8.71
N GLY A 286 -11.20 10.96 7.99
CA GLY A 286 -10.03 10.57 7.21
C GLY A 286 -9.99 11.24 5.83
N GLU A 287 -8.88 11.04 5.11
CA GLU A 287 -8.66 11.62 3.77
C GLU A 287 -9.81 11.31 2.80
N TYR A 288 -10.23 10.05 2.73
CA TYR A 288 -11.27 9.63 1.80
C TYR A 288 -12.65 10.21 2.13
N TRP A 289 -12.95 10.44 3.42
CA TRP A 289 -14.13 11.21 3.77
C TRP A 289 -13.96 12.67 3.36
N ASN A 290 -12.83 13.30 3.69
CA ASN A 290 -12.64 14.73 3.45
C ASN A 290 -12.60 15.09 1.96
N LYS A 291 -12.10 14.19 1.10
CA LYS A 291 -11.94 14.42 -0.33
C LYS A 291 -13.02 13.78 -1.22
N ALA A 292 -13.91 12.96 -0.68
CA ALA A 292 -14.98 12.38 -1.49
C ALA A 292 -15.85 13.46 -2.14
N ASP A 293 -16.33 13.21 -3.35
CA ASP A 293 -17.32 14.05 -4.01
C ASP A 293 -18.68 13.81 -3.35
N LEU A 294 -19.04 12.53 -3.16
CA LEU A 294 -20.29 12.10 -2.55
C LEU A 294 -20.04 11.31 -1.26
N ARG A 295 -20.74 11.65 -0.18
CA ARG A 295 -20.72 10.93 1.12
C ARG A 295 -22.10 10.44 1.46
N VAL A 296 -22.34 9.14 1.38
CA VAL A 296 -23.65 8.54 1.70
C VAL A 296 -23.52 7.64 2.92
N ALA A 297 -24.39 7.81 3.89
CA ALA A 297 -24.43 6.89 5.02
C ALA A 297 -25.85 6.45 5.37
N LEU A 298 -25.95 5.17 5.74
CA LEU A 298 -27.10 4.62 6.44
C LEU A 298 -27.00 5.02 7.92
N ASP A 299 -27.93 5.84 8.38
CA ASP A 299 -28.06 6.27 9.77
C ASP A 299 -29.05 5.38 10.53
N LEU A 300 -28.50 4.63 11.47
CA LEU A 300 -29.17 3.69 12.37
C LEU A 300 -29.32 4.26 13.79
N THR A 301 -29.05 5.56 14.01
CA THR A 301 -29.17 6.19 15.33
C THR A 301 -30.61 6.53 15.72
N GLY A 302 -31.50 6.65 14.73
CA GLY A 302 -32.94 6.85 14.92
C GLY A 302 -33.71 5.53 15.03
N THR A 303 -35.02 5.63 15.30
CA THR A 303 -35.94 4.48 15.34
C THR A 303 -36.16 3.84 13.97
N THR A 304 -36.01 4.62 12.91
CA THR A 304 -36.14 4.18 11.53
C THR A 304 -34.81 4.39 10.83
N PRO A 305 -34.25 3.36 10.17
CA PRO A 305 -33.08 3.51 9.32
C PRO A 305 -33.32 4.56 8.24
N THR A 306 -32.41 5.52 8.14
CA THR A 306 -32.49 6.62 7.15
C THR A 306 -31.21 6.70 6.36
N ILE A 307 -31.29 7.06 5.09
CA ILE A 307 -30.12 7.24 4.23
C ILE A 307 -29.92 8.72 4.03
N ARG A 308 -28.69 9.19 4.29
CA ARG A 308 -28.37 10.62 4.30
C ARG A 308 -27.11 10.89 3.51
N VAL A 309 -27.05 12.08 2.92
CA VAL A 309 -25.86 12.60 2.24
C VAL A 309 -25.25 13.70 3.11
N TYR A 310 -23.93 13.65 3.27
CA TYR A 310 -23.20 14.51 4.20
C TYR A 310 -22.21 15.42 3.48
N ASN A 311 -21.96 16.58 4.09
CA ASN A 311 -20.84 17.45 3.80
C ASN A 311 -19.56 16.93 4.49
N PRO A 312 -18.36 17.42 4.12
CA PRO A 312 -17.11 17.06 4.78
C PRO A 312 -17.12 17.27 6.30
N ASP A 313 -17.80 18.30 6.79
CA ASP A 313 -17.92 18.63 8.22
C ASP A 313 -18.91 17.74 8.99
N GLY A 314 -19.61 16.83 8.31
CA GLY A 314 -20.62 15.96 8.91
C GLY A 314 -22.02 16.57 9.02
N SER A 315 -22.24 17.79 8.52
CA SER A 315 -23.59 18.34 8.30
C SER A 315 -24.30 17.65 7.14
N LEU A 316 -25.62 17.79 7.04
CA LEU A 316 -26.39 17.22 5.92
C LEU A 316 -26.17 18.05 4.65
N ALA A 317 -25.78 17.39 3.57
CA ALA A 317 -25.60 18.02 2.26
C ALA A 317 -26.91 18.13 1.47
N LEU A 318 -27.83 17.19 1.67
CA LEU A 318 -29.10 17.13 0.95
C LEU A 318 -30.26 16.85 1.92
N ALA A 319 -31.43 17.39 1.60
CA ALA A 319 -32.67 17.01 2.28
C ALA A 319 -33.11 15.60 1.89
N ASP A 320 -33.63 14.83 2.85
CA ASP A 320 -34.07 13.44 2.65
C ASP A 320 -35.13 13.32 1.53
N SER A 321 -36.01 14.33 1.39
CA SER A 321 -37.03 14.38 0.34
C SER A 321 -36.44 14.53 -1.06
N LEU A 322 -35.42 15.38 -1.22
CA LEU A 322 -34.72 15.57 -2.48
C LEU A 322 -33.95 14.31 -2.87
N LEU A 323 -33.27 13.68 -1.90
CA LEU A 323 -32.58 12.42 -2.14
C LEU A 323 -33.56 11.33 -2.61
N ALA A 324 -34.71 11.21 -1.95
CA ALA A 324 -35.73 10.23 -2.31
C ALA A 324 -36.30 10.46 -3.73
N SER A 325 -36.51 11.72 -4.13
CA SER A 325 -37.05 12.05 -5.46
C SER A 325 -36.02 11.98 -6.58
N ALA A 326 -34.79 12.46 -6.33
CA ALA A 326 -33.75 12.56 -7.36
C ALA A 326 -32.95 11.27 -7.54
N CYS A 327 -32.93 10.40 -6.52
CA CYS A 327 -32.11 9.18 -6.49
C CYS A 327 -32.95 7.92 -6.24
N PRO A 328 -34.04 7.70 -6.99
CA PRO A 328 -34.96 6.61 -6.74
C PRO A 328 -34.23 5.27 -6.85
N SER A 329 -34.26 4.49 -5.77
CA SER A 329 -33.64 3.16 -5.69
C SER A 329 -32.11 3.11 -5.91
N ALA A 330 -31.43 4.26 -5.96
CA ALA A 330 -29.97 4.32 -5.98
C ALA A 330 -29.39 3.80 -4.66
N PHE A 331 -30.05 4.15 -3.55
CA PHE A 331 -29.68 3.75 -2.21
C PHE A 331 -30.84 3.05 -1.50
N GLY A 332 -30.54 2.08 -0.65
CA GLY A 332 -31.52 1.35 0.13
C GLY A 332 -30.97 0.82 1.45
N TYR A 333 -31.85 0.23 2.25
CA TYR A 333 -31.50 -0.46 3.48
C TYR A 333 -31.96 -1.91 3.39
N SER A 334 -31.10 -2.84 3.82
CA SER A 334 -31.53 -4.21 4.09
C SER A 334 -30.88 -4.75 5.36
N ASN A 335 -31.56 -5.70 5.99
CA ASN A 335 -31.06 -6.45 7.15
C ASN A 335 -31.44 -7.93 7.05
N SER A 336 -31.44 -8.48 5.84
CA SER A 336 -31.81 -9.88 5.60
C SER A 336 -30.60 -10.78 5.32
N PHE A 337 -29.46 -10.19 4.94
CA PHE A 337 -28.26 -10.96 4.63
C PHE A 337 -27.62 -11.49 5.92
N TYR A 338 -27.48 -12.80 6.02
CA TYR A 338 -26.73 -13.43 7.10
C TYR A 338 -25.30 -13.76 6.64
N ASN A 339 -24.32 -13.30 7.39
CA ASN A 339 -22.92 -13.60 7.13
C ASN A 339 -22.50 -14.81 7.98
N ASN A 340 -22.25 -15.97 7.35
CA ASN A 340 -21.84 -17.19 8.08
C ASN A 340 -20.49 -17.04 8.78
N ARG A 341 -19.60 -16.20 8.26
CA ARG A 341 -18.28 -15.94 8.84
C ARG A 341 -18.40 -15.10 10.12
N GLU A 342 -19.31 -14.12 10.12
CA GLU A 342 -19.56 -13.22 11.26
C GLU A 342 -20.69 -13.71 12.20
N ARG A 343 -21.37 -14.79 11.82
CA ARG A 343 -22.50 -15.44 12.52
C ARG A 343 -23.64 -14.50 12.89
N ARG A 344 -23.88 -13.49 12.06
CA ARG A 344 -24.91 -12.47 12.31
C ARG A 344 -25.48 -11.94 11.00
N THR A 345 -26.66 -11.37 11.13
CA THR A 345 -27.29 -10.59 10.06
C THR A 345 -26.61 -9.25 9.93
N ILE A 346 -26.42 -8.79 8.69
CA ILE A 346 -25.73 -7.55 8.38
C ILE A 346 -26.76 -6.47 8.03
N SER A 347 -26.70 -5.34 8.72
CA SER A 347 -27.39 -4.11 8.34
C SER A 347 -26.62 -3.43 7.22
N MET A 348 -27.19 -3.46 6.02
CA MET A 348 -26.54 -3.04 4.79
C MET A 348 -27.07 -1.70 4.28
N LEU A 349 -26.15 -0.80 3.94
CA LEU A 349 -26.42 0.23 2.93
C LEU A 349 -26.37 -0.44 1.57
N GLU A 350 -27.52 -0.52 0.90
CA GLU A 350 -27.63 -1.01 -0.48
C GLU A 350 -27.30 0.12 -1.45
N VAL A 351 -26.45 -0.15 -2.43
CA VAL A 351 -26.06 0.81 -3.47
C VAL A 351 -26.18 0.16 -4.84
N ASP A 352 -27.10 0.68 -5.65
CA ASP A 352 -27.17 0.40 -7.07
C ASP A 352 -26.24 1.36 -7.82
N VAL A 353 -25.14 0.85 -8.35
CA VAL A 353 -24.06 1.67 -8.89
C VAL A 353 -24.51 2.49 -10.11
N GLN A 354 -25.26 1.90 -11.04
CA GLN A 354 -25.78 2.63 -12.20
C GLN A 354 -26.77 3.72 -11.78
N ARG A 355 -27.72 3.41 -10.89
CA ARG A 355 -28.70 4.39 -10.40
C ARG A 355 -28.06 5.47 -9.53
N MET A 356 -26.97 5.18 -8.84
CA MET A 356 -26.17 6.18 -8.15
C MET A 356 -25.53 7.17 -9.14
N LEU A 357 -25.01 6.70 -10.28
CA LEU A 357 -24.48 7.59 -11.31
C LEU A 357 -25.60 8.41 -11.98
N ASP A 358 -26.78 7.82 -12.19
CA ASP A 358 -27.97 8.56 -12.65
C ASP A 358 -28.37 9.67 -11.65
N CYS A 359 -28.39 9.34 -10.36
CA CYS A 359 -28.63 10.27 -9.26
C CYS A 359 -27.65 11.45 -9.25
N ILE A 360 -26.34 11.19 -9.39
CA ILE A 360 -25.33 12.26 -9.48
C ILE A 360 -25.61 13.18 -10.68
N HIS A 361 -25.92 12.59 -11.84
CA HIS A 361 -26.24 13.38 -13.04
C HIS A 361 -27.49 14.26 -12.85
N ILE A 362 -28.56 13.71 -12.28
CA ILE A 362 -29.82 14.43 -12.02
C ILE A 362 -29.60 15.55 -10.99
N LEU A 363 -28.95 15.24 -9.87
CA LEU A 363 -28.69 16.22 -8.82
C LEU A 363 -27.83 17.38 -9.33
N ARG A 364 -26.87 17.12 -10.23
CA ARG A 364 -26.04 18.16 -10.83
C ARG A 364 -26.77 19.01 -11.87
N THR A 365 -27.50 18.38 -12.78
CA THR A 365 -28.04 19.04 -13.99
C THR A 365 -29.46 19.59 -13.81
N VAL A 366 -30.31 18.89 -13.06
CA VAL A 366 -31.71 19.28 -12.85
C VAL A 366 -31.86 20.13 -11.59
N HIS A 367 -31.21 19.71 -10.51
CA HIS A 367 -31.38 20.36 -9.20
C HIS A 367 -30.28 21.36 -8.85
N GLY A 368 -29.13 21.32 -9.53
CA GLY A 368 -27.97 22.15 -9.19
C GLY A 368 -27.45 21.92 -7.77
N ALA A 369 -27.75 20.76 -7.18
CA ALA A 369 -27.50 20.45 -5.77
C ALA A 369 -26.08 19.92 -5.51
N LEU A 370 -25.38 19.47 -6.55
CA LEU A 370 -23.98 19.06 -6.50
C LEU A 370 -23.12 20.03 -7.31
N SER A 371 -21.91 20.32 -6.82
CA SER A 371 -20.92 21.15 -7.53
C SER A 371 -20.11 20.36 -8.57
N PHE A 372 -20.18 19.03 -8.55
CA PHE A 372 -19.45 18.12 -9.42
C PHE A 372 -20.40 17.35 -10.37
N GLY A 373 -19.85 16.84 -11.48
CA GLY A 373 -20.56 16.05 -12.49
C GLY A 373 -19.98 14.65 -12.64
N LEU A 374 -20.53 13.84 -13.55
CA LEU A 374 -19.97 12.51 -13.82
C LEU A 374 -18.58 12.57 -14.47
N ASP A 375 -18.31 13.63 -15.22
CA ASP A 375 -17.05 13.94 -15.90
C ASP A 375 -16.03 14.63 -14.99
N ASP A 376 -16.18 14.54 -13.67
CA ASP A 376 -15.20 15.08 -12.73
C ASP A 376 -13.79 14.53 -13.03
N THR A 377 -12.80 15.40 -12.93
CA THR A 377 -11.39 15.11 -13.13
C THR A 377 -10.56 15.32 -11.86
N THR A 378 -11.15 15.85 -10.79
CA THR A 378 -10.45 16.02 -9.51
C THR A 378 -9.99 14.67 -8.98
N ASP A 379 -8.75 14.61 -8.50
CA ASP A 379 -8.10 13.37 -8.06
C ASP A 379 -8.16 12.19 -9.06
N GLY A 380 -8.46 12.44 -10.35
CA GLY A 380 -8.55 11.44 -11.41
C GLY A 380 -9.97 10.93 -11.71
N GLY A 381 -11.01 11.42 -11.03
CA GLY A 381 -12.40 11.01 -11.26
C GLY A 381 -13.25 11.05 -9.99
N LEU A 382 -14.35 10.30 -9.97
CA LEU A 382 -15.29 10.32 -8.86
C LEU A 382 -14.80 9.49 -7.66
N VAL A 383 -14.92 10.06 -6.46
CA VAL A 383 -14.71 9.38 -5.18
C VAL A 383 -16.02 9.40 -4.39
N VAL A 384 -16.56 8.22 -4.08
CA VAL A 384 -17.77 8.06 -3.27
C VAL A 384 -17.45 7.36 -1.97
N HIS A 385 -17.68 8.07 -0.86
CA HIS A 385 -17.58 7.52 0.49
C HIS A 385 -18.93 6.98 0.96
N LEU A 386 -18.94 5.72 1.36
CA LEU A 386 -20.12 4.96 1.79
C LEU A 386 -19.93 4.51 3.23
N SER A 387 -20.94 4.66 4.08
CA SER A 387 -20.80 4.32 5.48
C SER A 387 -22.10 3.87 6.15
N VAL A 388 -21.97 3.35 7.37
CA VAL A 388 -23.07 3.06 8.27
C VAL A 388 -22.77 3.75 9.61
N ARG A 389 -23.67 4.65 10.00
CA ARG A 389 -23.64 5.36 11.28
C ARG A 389 -24.58 4.67 12.25
N GLY A 390 -24.04 4.06 13.29
CA GLY A 390 -24.78 3.35 14.32
C GLY A 390 -24.00 3.30 15.63
N PRO A 391 -24.59 2.73 16.70
CA PRO A 391 -23.97 2.66 18.02
C PRO A 391 -22.66 1.89 18.06
N ASP A 392 -22.45 0.93 17.14
CA ASP A 392 -21.25 0.09 17.06
C ASP A 392 -20.30 0.51 15.91
N SER A 393 -20.45 1.71 15.36
CA SER A 393 -19.63 2.17 14.23
C SER A 393 -18.14 2.29 14.52
N ASN A 394 -17.64 2.06 15.74
CA ASN A 394 -16.22 2.15 16.09
C ASN A 394 -15.63 0.82 16.59
N ARG A 395 -16.35 -0.29 16.47
CA ARG A 395 -15.96 -1.62 16.95
C ARG A 395 -16.44 -2.69 15.98
N THR A 396 -16.09 -3.95 16.26
CA THR A 396 -16.66 -5.09 15.54
C THR A 396 -18.20 -5.06 15.58
N ASN A 397 -18.82 -5.05 14.41
CA ASN A 397 -20.25 -4.79 14.27
C ASN A 397 -20.88 -5.71 13.21
N GLY A 398 -22.15 -5.48 12.90
CA GLY A 398 -22.88 -6.17 11.84
C GLY A 398 -23.27 -5.21 10.72
N TYR A 399 -22.39 -4.29 10.33
CA TYR A 399 -22.68 -3.27 9.32
C TYR A 399 -21.94 -3.57 8.02
N GLY A 400 -22.55 -3.19 6.90
CA GLY A 400 -21.91 -3.35 5.60
C GLY A 400 -22.49 -2.43 4.54
N VAL A 401 -21.81 -2.41 3.40
CA VAL A 401 -22.22 -1.72 2.18
C VAL A 401 -22.28 -2.77 1.08
N ARG A 402 -23.40 -2.88 0.37
CA ARG A 402 -23.53 -3.80 -0.77
C ARG A 402 -23.69 -3.03 -2.08
N LEU A 403 -22.79 -3.31 -3.00
CA LEU A 403 -22.78 -2.78 -4.36
C LEU A 403 -23.45 -3.77 -5.31
N ARG A 404 -24.38 -3.30 -6.13
CA ARG A 404 -25.04 -4.09 -7.18
C ARG A 404 -25.12 -3.29 -8.48
N ASN A 405 -25.42 -3.99 -9.58
CA ASN A 405 -25.60 -3.39 -10.91
C ASN A 405 -24.37 -2.56 -11.35
N GLY A 406 -23.17 -3.04 -11.00
CA GLY A 406 -21.90 -2.39 -11.31
C GLY A 406 -21.21 -2.91 -12.58
N ARG A 407 -21.87 -3.76 -13.38
CA ARG A 407 -21.27 -4.44 -14.55
C ARG A 407 -20.62 -3.47 -15.52
N GLU A 408 -21.26 -2.33 -15.75
CA GLU A 408 -20.73 -1.20 -16.53
C GLU A 408 -20.82 0.07 -15.68
N LEU A 409 -19.73 0.83 -15.57
CA LEU A 409 -19.67 2.03 -14.74
C LEU A 409 -20.12 3.26 -15.55
N ARG A 410 -21.44 3.40 -15.76
CA ARG A 410 -22.05 4.51 -16.49
C ARG A 410 -23.44 4.84 -15.98
N SER A 411 -23.89 6.06 -16.29
CA SER A 411 -25.31 6.43 -16.21
C SER A 411 -26.11 5.82 -17.38
N ALA A 412 -27.36 5.46 -17.08
CA ALA A 412 -28.36 5.05 -18.07
C ALA A 412 -29.06 6.23 -18.74
N ILE A 413 -28.91 7.45 -18.21
CA ILE A 413 -29.52 8.67 -18.75
C ILE A 413 -28.85 9.06 -20.07
N SER A 414 -29.67 9.33 -21.08
CA SER A 414 -29.19 9.76 -22.40
C SER A 414 -28.48 11.12 -22.30
N GLY A 415 -27.30 11.23 -22.93
CA GLY A 415 -26.49 12.45 -22.89
C GLY A 415 -25.67 12.65 -21.61
N ALA A 416 -25.80 11.76 -20.62
CA ALA A 416 -24.93 11.80 -19.45
C ALA A 416 -23.47 11.53 -19.85
N PRO A 417 -22.50 12.34 -19.38
CA PRO A 417 -21.11 12.15 -19.77
C PRO A 417 -20.54 10.89 -19.11
N ALA A 418 -19.49 10.34 -19.74
CA ALA A 418 -18.77 9.20 -19.19
C ALA A 418 -17.94 9.61 -17.97
N ILE A 419 -17.83 8.71 -17.00
CA ILE A 419 -16.91 8.91 -15.87
C ILE A 419 -15.46 8.77 -16.31
N GLN A 420 -14.57 9.54 -15.66
CA GLN A 420 -13.12 9.41 -15.84
C GLN A 420 -12.56 8.22 -15.06
N GLY A 421 -13.11 7.98 -13.87
CA GLY A 421 -12.82 6.85 -13.01
C GLY A 421 -13.79 6.84 -11.81
N LEU A 422 -13.82 5.74 -11.06
CA LEU A 422 -14.69 5.61 -9.88
C LEU A 422 -13.99 4.88 -8.73
N THR A 423 -13.88 5.55 -7.60
CA THR A 423 -13.43 4.95 -6.34
C THR A 423 -14.60 4.88 -5.37
N LEU A 424 -14.98 3.66 -4.99
CA LEU A 424 -15.99 3.39 -3.96
C LEU A 424 -15.27 2.97 -2.69
N VAL A 425 -15.40 3.77 -1.64
CA VAL A 425 -14.71 3.55 -0.36
C VAL A 425 -15.71 3.45 0.77
N THR A 426 -15.50 2.52 1.69
CA THR A 426 -16.28 2.42 2.92
C THR A 426 -15.40 2.14 4.12
N ASP A 427 -15.81 2.65 5.29
CA ASP A 427 -15.21 2.27 6.57
C ASP A 427 -15.76 0.96 7.13
N GLN A 428 -16.73 0.31 6.47
CA GLN A 428 -17.40 -0.93 6.90
C GLN A 428 -17.04 -2.12 5.98
N ALA A 429 -17.66 -3.28 6.19
CA ALA A 429 -17.51 -4.41 5.27
C ALA A 429 -18.17 -4.11 3.91
N LEU A 430 -17.44 -4.32 2.81
CA LEU A 430 -17.94 -4.14 1.45
C LEU A 430 -18.35 -5.48 0.85
N TYR A 431 -19.51 -5.49 0.20
CA TYR A 431 -20.09 -6.63 -0.50
C TYR A 431 -20.28 -6.27 -1.97
N ILE A 432 -19.68 -7.04 -2.87
CA ILE A 432 -19.85 -6.89 -4.31
C ILE A 432 -20.84 -7.95 -4.77
N GLN A 433 -21.94 -7.56 -5.38
CA GLN A 433 -22.94 -8.46 -5.92
C GLN A 433 -22.95 -8.42 -7.44
N GLY A 434 -22.60 -9.56 -8.03
CA GLY A 434 -22.49 -9.74 -9.49
C GLY A 434 -21.26 -9.08 -10.09
N ASP A 435 -21.29 -8.91 -11.41
CA ASP A 435 -20.20 -8.32 -12.17
C ASP A 435 -19.94 -6.86 -11.76
N PHE A 436 -18.67 -6.46 -11.75
CA PHE A 436 -18.24 -5.09 -11.53
C PHE A 436 -17.20 -4.67 -12.57
N ASN A 437 -17.48 -3.58 -13.30
CA ASN A 437 -16.61 -3.01 -14.33
C ASN A 437 -16.13 -4.05 -15.37
N ALA A 438 -17.03 -4.98 -15.71
CA ALA A 438 -16.74 -6.11 -16.58
C ALA A 438 -16.81 -5.74 -18.07
N VAL A 439 -17.46 -4.63 -18.42
CA VAL A 439 -17.56 -4.10 -19.78
C VAL A 439 -17.24 -2.61 -19.80
N ASN A 440 -16.72 -2.11 -20.93
CA ASN A 440 -16.34 -0.70 -21.12
C ASN A 440 -15.52 -0.15 -19.95
N TRP A 441 -14.42 -0.84 -19.68
CA TRP A 441 -13.56 -0.63 -18.52
C TRP A 441 -13.29 0.84 -18.21
N ARG A 442 -13.36 1.17 -16.93
CA ARG A 442 -12.93 2.45 -16.35
C ARG A 442 -11.90 2.21 -15.23
N PRO A 443 -10.98 3.16 -14.96
CA PRO A 443 -10.20 3.17 -13.73
C PRO A 443 -11.11 3.08 -12.51
N ALA A 444 -11.02 2.00 -11.74
CA ALA A 444 -11.93 1.79 -10.63
C ALA A 444 -11.25 1.16 -9.41
N ALA A 445 -11.65 1.60 -8.22
CA ALA A 445 -11.22 1.04 -6.96
C ALA A 445 -12.39 0.72 -6.02
N LEU A 446 -12.25 -0.39 -5.30
CA LEU A 446 -13.16 -0.86 -4.26
C LEU A 446 -12.38 -0.97 -2.96
N MET A 447 -12.69 -0.13 -1.98
CA MET A 447 -11.94 -0.03 -0.74
C MET A 447 -12.85 -0.17 0.47
N GLY A 448 -12.47 -1.00 1.43
CA GLY A 448 -13.33 -1.34 2.55
C GLY A 448 -12.59 -2.06 3.66
N ASP A 449 -13.27 -2.22 4.80
CA ASP A 449 -12.73 -2.92 5.96
C ASP A 449 -12.48 -4.40 5.66
N SER A 450 -13.41 -5.03 4.94
CA SER A 450 -13.25 -6.36 4.36
C SER A 450 -13.97 -6.45 3.01
N MET A 451 -13.49 -7.32 2.13
CA MET A 451 -14.09 -7.56 0.81
C MET A 451 -14.86 -8.88 0.79
N ASN A 452 -16.12 -8.80 0.39
CA ASN A 452 -17.04 -9.92 0.33
C ASN A 452 -17.62 -10.01 -1.09
N LEU A 453 -17.76 -11.23 -1.62
CA LEU A 453 -18.29 -11.46 -2.96
C LEU A 453 -19.57 -12.29 -2.90
N LEU A 454 -20.56 -11.81 -3.65
CA LEU A 454 -21.82 -12.46 -4.00
C LEU A 454 -21.87 -12.54 -5.53
N SER A 455 -22.12 -13.72 -6.08
CA SER A 455 -22.01 -13.99 -7.50
C SER A 455 -23.18 -13.41 -8.30
N ASN A 456 -23.10 -13.51 -9.62
CA ASN A 456 -24.22 -13.19 -10.52
C ASN A 456 -25.48 -14.02 -10.27
N ASN A 457 -25.42 -15.12 -9.53
CA ASN A 457 -26.59 -15.92 -9.16
C ASN A 457 -27.32 -15.38 -7.93
N TRP A 458 -26.65 -14.54 -7.13
CA TRP A 458 -27.20 -14.10 -5.85
C TRP A 458 -28.39 -13.17 -6.07
N ALA A 459 -29.54 -13.54 -5.49
CA ALA A 459 -30.75 -12.72 -5.51
C ALA A 459 -31.09 -12.14 -4.12
N ASN A 460 -31.72 -10.96 -4.11
CA ASN A 460 -32.14 -10.31 -2.88
C ASN A 460 -33.28 -11.11 -2.23
N GLY A 461 -33.06 -11.57 -1.00
CA GLY A 461 -34.02 -12.43 -0.29
C GLY A 461 -33.72 -13.92 -0.38
N GLU A 462 -32.63 -14.33 -1.05
CA GLU A 462 -32.09 -15.68 -0.84
C GLU A 462 -31.69 -15.82 0.63
N ALA A 463 -32.53 -16.53 1.38
CA ALA A 463 -32.09 -17.16 2.61
C ALA A 463 -31.16 -18.32 2.22
N TYR A 464 -30.16 -18.62 3.06
CA TYR A 464 -29.50 -19.92 2.97
C TYR A 464 -30.60 -20.99 2.94
N PRO A 465 -30.59 -21.92 1.96
CA PRO A 465 -31.69 -22.83 1.73
C PRO A 465 -32.12 -23.52 3.03
N THR A 466 -33.37 -23.30 3.42
CA THR A 466 -34.07 -24.11 4.42
C THR A 466 -35.31 -24.69 3.74
N PRO A 467 -35.55 -26.02 3.77
CA PRO A 467 -34.87 -27.05 4.55
C PRO A 467 -33.71 -27.73 3.78
N ARG A 468 -32.99 -28.58 4.52
CA ARG A 468 -32.03 -29.57 4.02
C ARG A 468 -32.48 -30.23 2.69
N PRO A 469 -31.62 -30.31 1.66
CA PRO A 469 -31.93 -31.06 0.44
C PRO A 469 -32.28 -32.53 0.73
N ALA A 470 -33.26 -33.07 0.01
CA ALA A 470 -33.60 -34.50 0.08
C ALA A 470 -32.37 -35.37 -0.27
N GLY A 471 -32.16 -36.48 0.45
CA GLY A 471 -31.03 -37.40 0.22
C GLY A 471 -29.79 -37.16 1.09
N CYS A 472 -29.80 -36.14 1.95
CA CYS A 472 -28.79 -35.99 3.00
C CYS A 472 -29.25 -36.80 4.26
N PRO A 473 -28.52 -37.81 4.78
CA PRO A 473 -28.93 -38.63 5.94
C PRO A 473 -28.70 -37.96 7.30
N ALA A 474 -29.69 -37.89 8.20
CA ALA A 474 -29.51 -37.44 9.60
C ALA A 474 -28.90 -38.60 10.39
N THR A 475 -27.82 -38.47 11.17
CA THR A 475 -27.78 -38.03 12.60
C THR A 475 -26.43 -38.56 13.16
N ILE A 476 -25.83 -37.97 14.22
CA ILE A 476 -25.67 -38.62 15.56
C ILE A 476 -25.69 -37.54 16.67
N SER A 477 -26.45 -37.85 17.73
CA SER A 477 -26.48 -37.22 19.06
C SER A 477 -25.14 -37.36 19.81
N GLY A 478 -24.72 -36.33 20.55
CA GLY A 478 -23.59 -36.41 21.49
C GLY A 478 -22.23 -36.15 20.86
N ASP A 479 -21.76 -34.90 20.94
CA ASP A 479 -20.37 -34.40 20.86
C ASP A 479 -19.40 -35.00 19.80
N THR A 480 -19.92 -35.71 18.80
CA THR A 480 -19.13 -36.34 17.75
C THR A 480 -19.52 -35.74 16.41
N LYS A 481 -18.97 -34.53 16.20
CA LYS A 481 -18.59 -33.95 14.91
C LYS A 481 -19.64 -34.08 13.81
N SER A 482 -20.46 -33.04 13.70
CA SER A 482 -21.24 -32.68 12.51
C SER A 482 -20.60 -33.15 11.20
N ARG A 483 -21.25 -34.10 10.50
CA ARG A 483 -20.93 -34.43 9.11
C ARG A 483 -22.03 -33.86 8.20
N PRO A 484 -21.93 -32.61 7.73
CA PRO A 484 -22.48 -32.28 6.42
C PRO A 484 -21.55 -32.95 5.40
N GLU A 485 -22.10 -33.82 4.57
CA GLU A 485 -21.37 -34.60 3.57
C GLU A 485 -20.65 -33.75 2.50
N CYS A 486 -20.83 -32.42 2.53
CA CYS A 486 -20.06 -31.44 1.77
C CYS A 486 -18.76 -30.94 2.44
N ARG A 487 -18.36 -31.44 3.62
CA ARG A 487 -17.09 -31.04 4.24
C ARG A 487 -15.89 -31.70 3.57
N LEU A 488 -14.79 -30.95 3.45
CA LEU A 488 -13.48 -31.55 3.25
C LEU A 488 -13.14 -32.38 4.50
N ARG A 489 -12.84 -33.67 4.31
CA ARG A 489 -12.69 -34.66 5.39
C ARG A 489 -11.66 -34.20 6.43
N GLY A 490 -12.05 -34.15 7.72
CA GLY A 490 -11.11 -34.20 8.85
C GLY A 490 -10.82 -32.90 9.62
N GLN A 491 -11.40 -31.74 9.25
CA GLN A 491 -11.20 -30.50 10.02
C GLN A 491 -12.18 -30.38 11.20
N ASN A 492 -11.67 -29.98 12.38
CA ASN A 492 -12.48 -29.73 13.57
C ASN A 492 -13.36 -28.49 13.36
N LEU A 493 -14.52 -28.45 14.03
CA LEU A 493 -15.37 -27.26 14.06
C LEU A 493 -14.66 -26.08 14.74
N PRO A 494 -15.04 -24.84 14.42
CA PRO A 494 -14.64 -23.66 15.19
C PRO A 494 -14.94 -23.85 16.68
N GLY A 495 -14.07 -23.35 17.56
CA GLY A 495 -14.44 -23.15 18.96
C GLY A 495 -15.69 -22.27 19.05
N GLY A 496 -16.69 -22.70 19.83
CA GLY A 496 -17.97 -21.98 19.98
C GLY A 496 -19.00 -22.22 18.87
N ASP A 497 -18.77 -23.16 17.95
CA ASP A 497 -19.86 -23.75 17.16
C ASP A 497 -20.58 -24.80 18.02
N ASN A 498 -21.86 -24.58 18.34
CA ASN A 498 -22.66 -25.52 19.13
C ASN A 498 -23.17 -26.72 18.30
N GLY A 499 -22.79 -26.82 17.03
CA GLY A 499 -23.17 -27.91 16.14
C GLY A 499 -24.65 -27.92 15.78
N THR A 500 -25.42 -26.89 16.14
CA THR A 500 -26.85 -26.75 15.81
C THR A 500 -27.10 -25.92 14.55
N ASP A 501 -26.07 -25.25 14.01
CA ASP A 501 -26.14 -24.53 12.73
C ASP A 501 -26.07 -25.52 11.54
N THR A 502 -26.98 -26.49 11.56
CA THR A 502 -27.06 -27.62 10.61
C THR A 502 -27.94 -27.32 9.40
N SER A 503 -28.49 -26.11 9.32
CA SER A 503 -29.53 -25.73 8.35
C SER A 503 -29.04 -24.79 7.24
N ARG A 504 -27.80 -24.28 7.26
CA ARG A 504 -27.37 -23.24 6.30
C ARG A 504 -26.47 -23.82 5.21
N TRP A 505 -27.05 -24.07 4.04
CA TRP A 505 -26.32 -24.49 2.84
C TRP A 505 -25.81 -23.28 2.08
N LEU A 506 -24.58 -23.30 1.58
CA LEU A 506 -24.11 -22.25 0.69
C LEU A 506 -24.89 -22.34 -0.65
N PRO A 507 -25.57 -21.27 -1.11
CA PRO A 507 -26.26 -21.30 -2.40
C PRO A 507 -25.26 -21.45 -3.55
N GLN A 508 -25.70 -21.97 -4.70
CA GLN A 508 -24.85 -22.14 -5.88
C GLN A 508 -24.40 -20.78 -6.41
N ALA A 509 -23.09 -20.61 -6.59
CA ALA A 509 -22.56 -19.43 -7.26
C ALA A 509 -22.57 -19.57 -8.79
N THR A 510 -22.49 -18.47 -9.51
CA THR A 510 -22.20 -18.47 -10.96
C THR A 510 -20.96 -17.63 -11.29
N THR A 511 -20.41 -17.84 -12.48
CA THR A 511 -19.22 -17.11 -12.92
C THR A 511 -19.45 -15.60 -12.84
N THR A 512 -18.50 -14.91 -12.22
CA THR A 512 -18.59 -13.47 -11.91
C THR A 512 -17.27 -12.80 -12.21
N THR A 513 -17.32 -11.59 -12.76
CA THR A 513 -16.15 -10.82 -13.18
C THR A 513 -16.06 -9.49 -12.45
N VAL A 514 -14.93 -9.22 -11.80
CA VAL A 514 -14.64 -7.95 -11.12
C VAL A 514 -13.32 -7.40 -11.66
N ASN A 515 -13.37 -6.21 -12.27
CA ASN A 515 -12.20 -5.48 -12.70
C ASN A 515 -12.04 -4.20 -11.88
N ALA A 516 -11.23 -4.24 -10.82
CA ALA A 516 -10.99 -3.08 -9.98
C ALA A 516 -9.71 -3.27 -9.17
N ALA A 517 -9.09 -2.16 -8.79
CA ALA A 517 -8.15 -2.17 -7.68
C ALA A 517 -8.92 -2.39 -6.37
N VAL A 518 -8.40 -3.22 -5.48
CA VAL A 518 -9.06 -3.63 -4.24
C VAL A 518 -8.16 -3.31 -3.07
N LEU A 519 -8.71 -2.60 -2.08
CA LEU A 519 -8.08 -2.42 -0.78
C LEU A 519 -8.97 -3.01 0.30
N SER A 520 -8.47 -4.04 1.00
CA SER A 520 -9.21 -4.76 2.03
C SER A 520 -8.34 -5.00 3.24
N GLY A 521 -8.93 -5.04 4.43
CA GLY A 521 -8.27 -5.69 5.55
C GLY A 521 -8.09 -7.18 5.28
N ALA A 522 -6.93 -7.72 5.64
CA ALA A 522 -6.61 -9.15 5.55
C ALA A 522 -6.45 -9.76 6.94
N SER A 523 -7.02 -10.96 7.16
CA SER A 523 -6.80 -11.71 8.40
C SER A 523 -5.37 -12.26 8.45
N VAL A 524 -4.71 -12.16 9.60
CA VAL A 524 -3.35 -12.69 9.78
C VAL A 524 -3.39 -14.17 10.19
N THR A 525 -2.48 -14.97 9.64
CA THR A 525 -2.22 -16.34 10.11
C THR A 525 -1.22 -16.31 11.28
N PRO A 526 -1.56 -16.87 12.46
CA PRO A 526 -0.65 -16.96 13.58
C PRO A 526 0.60 -17.81 13.26
N THR A 527 1.72 -17.43 13.86
CA THR A 527 2.98 -18.19 13.77
C THR A 527 2.89 -19.40 14.70
N GLN A 528 3.16 -20.61 14.18
CA GLN A 528 3.11 -21.88 14.94
C GLN A 528 1.71 -22.38 15.34
N GLY A 529 0.79 -22.42 14.37
CA GLY A 529 -0.51 -23.05 14.53
C GLY A 529 -1.58 -22.11 15.11
N GLY A 530 -2.83 -22.48 14.89
CA GLY A 530 -3.98 -21.59 15.07
C GLY A 530 -4.79 -21.52 13.78
N GLN A 531 -5.83 -20.69 13.79
CA GLN A 531 -6.69 -20.59 12.63
C GLN A 531 -6.05 -19.73 11.54
N GLU A 532 -5.91 -20.29 10.34
CA GLU A 532 -5.32 -19.60 9.19
C GLU A 532 -6.19 -18.41 8.77
N GLY A 533 -5.55 -17.32 8.34
CA GLY A 533 -6.20 -16.16 7.72
C GLY A 533 -6.57 -16.38 6.25
N GLY A 534 -6.01 -17.43 5.63
CA GLY A 534 -6.28 -17.84 4.24
C GLY A 534 -5.49 -17.06 3.17
N GLY A 535 -4.58 -16.17 3.57
CA GLY A 535 -3.70 -15.44 2.65
C GLY A 535 -4.39 -14.62 1.57
N VAL A 536 -3.65 -14.39 0.47
CA VAL A 536 -4.12 -13.63 -0.69
C VAL A 536 -5.42 -14.20 -1.25
N HIS A 537 -5.54 -15.53 -1.29
CA HIS A 537 -6.68 -16.19 -1.92
C HIS A 537 -8.00 -16.07 -1.13
N ASN A 538 -7.92 -15.59 0.11
CA ASN A 538 -9.07 -15.31 0.99
C ASN A 538 -9.27 -13.81 1.24
N ILE A 539 -8.58 -12.94 0.50
CA ILE A 539 -8.84 -11.49 0.58
C ILE A 539 -10.29 -11.18 0.20
N PHE A 540 -10.83 -11.93 -0.77
CA PHE A 540 -12.25 -11.98 -1.07
C PHE A 540 -12.91 -13.09 -0.25
N ARG A 541 -13.90 -12.71 0.54
CA ARG A 541 -14.72 -13.62 1.34
C ARG A 541 -15.93 -14.06 0.52
N PHE A 542 -16.00 -15.35 0.17
CA PHE A 542 -17.11 -15.90 -0.61
C PHE A 542 -18.22 -16.42 0.31
N HIS A 543 -19.48 -16.13 -0.04
CA HIS A 543 -20.67 -16.51 0.74
C HIS A 543 -21.55 -17.56 0.02
N GLU A 544 -21.00 -18.20 -1.01
CA GLU A 544 -21.69 -19.16 -1.89
C GLU A 544 -20.81 -20.38 -2.14
N HIS A 545 -21.41 -21.40 -2.75
CA HIS A 545 -20.76 -22.62 -3.19
C HIS A 545 -20.36 -22.50 -4.67
N TRP A 546 -19.06 -22.39 -4.94
CA TRP A 546 -18.56 -22.20 -6.31
C TRP A 546 -18.07 -23.48 -7.00
N GLY A 547 -18.10 -24.63 -6.31
CA GLY A 547 -17.93 -25.94 -6.93
C GLY A 547 -16.47 -26.37 -7.19
N SER A 548 -15.45 -25.54 -6.89
CA SER A 548 -14.06 -25.90 -7.22
C SER A 548 -13.48 -27.05 -6.38
N ASN A 549 -13.85 -27.13 -5.10
CA ASN A 549 -13.32 -28.17 -4.19
C ASN A 549 -14.24 -29.39 -4.07
N THR A 550 -15.53 -29.22 -4.31
CA THR A 550 -16.54 -30.27 -4.13
C THR A 550 -17.68 -30.03 -5.10
N THR A 551 -17.89 -30.90 -6.09
CA THR A 551 -18.96 -30.77 -7.09
C THR A 551 -20.20 -31.59 -6.75
N GLN A 552 -20.12 -32.45 -5.74
CA GLN A 552 -21.20 -33.33 -5.31
C GLN A 552 -21.22 -33.47 -3.78
N CYS A 553 -22.42 -33.50 -3.21
CA CYS A 553 -22.66 -33.75 -1.80
C CYS A 553 -23.92 -34.61 -1.60
N CYS A 554 -24.14 -35.04 -0.35
CA CYS A 554 -25.33 -35.83 0.02
C CYS A 554 -25.45 -37.10 -0.83
N GLN A 555 -24.36 -37.88 -0.88
CA GLN A 555 -24.23 -39.06 -1.73
C GLN A 555 -24.55 -38.79 -3.22
N GLY A 556 -24.31 -37.55 -3.70
CA GLY A 556 -24.58 -37.13 -5.08
C GLY A 556 -25.96 -36.52 -5.32
N SER A 557 -26.81 -36.41 -4.29
CA SER A 557 -28.15 -35.79 -4.35
C SER A 557 -28.08 -34.28 -4.58
N VAL A 558 -27.01 -33.62 -4.12
CA VAL A 558 -26.75 -32.20 -4.39
C VAL A 558 -25.56 -32.12 -5.34
N ARG A 559 -25.73 -31.41 -6.45
CA ARG A 559 -24.67 -31.18 -7.44
C ARG A 559 -24.42 -29.70 -7.56
N TYR A 560 -23.15 -29.33 -7.49
CA TYR A 560 -22.69 -27.98 -7.73
C TYR A 560 -21.94 -27.93 -9.05
N THR A 561 -22.24 -26.90 -9.84
CA THR A 561 -21.47 -26.62 -11.06
C THR A 561 -20.25 -25.77 -10.69
N GLN A 562 -19.12 -26.02 -11.34
CA GLN A 562 -17.93 -25.19 -11.16
C GLN A 562 -18.17 -23.80 -11.73
N ALA A 563 -17.89 -22.78 -10.92
CA ALA A 563 -17.98 -21.38 -11.30
C ALA A 563 -16.61 -20.69 -11.15
N THR A 564 -16.35 -19.72 -12.02
CA THR A 564 -15.09 -18.97 -12.03
C THR A 564 -15.29 -17.58 -11.46
N PHE A 565 -14.39 -17.16 -10.57
CA PHE A 565 -14.26 -15.75 -10.23
C PHE A 565 -13.12 -15.16 -11.04
N ASN A 566 -13.47 -14.34 -12.04
CA ASN A 566 -12.52 -13.60 -12.84
C ASN A 566 -12.22 -12.28 -12.12
N PHE A 567 -10.98 -12.10 -11.71
CA PHE A 567 -10.52 -10.86 -11.09
C PHE A 567 -9.32 -10.32 -11.87
N THR A 568 -9.44 -9.10 -12.38
CA THR A 568 -8.30 -8.38 -12.99
C THR A 568 -8.13 -7.07 -12.24
N GLY A 569 -7.04 -6.92 -11.48
CA GLY A 569 -6.88 -5.77 -10.60
C GLY A 569 -5.64 -5.79 -9.74
N SER A 570 -5.58 -4.85 -8.80
CA SER A 570 -4.55 -4.78 -7.75
C SER A 570 -5.14 -5.22 -6.42
N ILE A 571 -4.38 -5.93 -5.59
CA ILE A 571 -4.80 -6.33 -4.24
C ILE A 571 -3.90 -5.64 -3.21
N VAL A 572 -4.48 -4.81 -2.36
CA VAL A 572 -3.78 -4.08 -1.31
C VAL A 572 -4.39 -4.39 0.06
N SER A 573 -3.56 -4.67 1.06
CA SER A 573 -3.95 -4.77 2.47
C SER A 573 -3.07 -3.87 3.31
N LEU A 574 -3.67 -2.91 4.02
CA LEU A 574 -2.96 -1.96 4.89
C LEU A 574 -3.05 -2.32 6.38
N GLY A 575 -3.78 -3.39 6.73
CA GLY A 575 -4.06 -3.74 8.11
C GLY A 575 -5.07 -4.88 8.22
N GLU A 576 -5.38 -5.27 9.45
CA GLU A 576 -6.46 -6.23 9.73
C GLU A 576 -7.80 -5.49 9.67
N PRO A 577 -8.91 -6.19 9.34
CA PRO A 577 -10.24 -5.59 9.43
C PRO A 577 -10.54 -5.11 10.87
N ARG A 578 -11.12 -3.92 11.00
CA ARG A 578 -11.49 -3.29 12.28
C ARG A 578 -12.92 -3.59 12.72
N ASN A 579 -13.82 -3.90 11.78
CA ASN A 579 -15.26 -4.06 12.04
C ASN A 579 -15.77 -5.49 11.90
N VAL A 580 -14.97 -6.37 11.31
CA VAL A 580 -15.29 -7.80 11.18
C VAL A 580 -14.15 -8.64 11.74
N ASN A 581 -14.47 -9.77 12.34
CA ASN A 581 -13.48 -10.65 12.96
C ASN A 581 -13.77 -12.13 12.73
N GLY A 582 -14.75 -12.45 11.88
CA GLY A 582 -15.06 -13.81 11.48
C GLY A 582 -13.81 -14.52 10.96
N PRO A 583 -13.46 -15.70 11.50
CA PRO A 583 -12.22 -16.35 11.12
C PRO A 583 -12.43 -17.22 9.86
N PHE A 584 -11.35 -17.57 9.16
CA PHE A 584 -11.42 -18.29 7.88
C PHE A 584 -11.46 -19.81 8.07
N PHE A 585 -12.50 -20.45 7.53
CA PHE A 585 -12.62 -21.91 7.53
C PHE A 585 -12.84 -22.41 6.12
N LEU A 586 -12.11 -23.43 5.71
CA LEU A 586 -12.30 -24.11 4.45
C LEU A 586 -13.46 -25.12 4.57
N GLY A 587 -14.43 -25.02 3.67
CA GLY A 587 -15.60 -25.89 3.61
C GLY A 587 -16.89 -25.23 4.12
N PRO A 588 -18.05 -25.87 3.90
CA PRO A 588 -19.34 -25.28 4.23
C PRO A 588 -19.61 -25.28 5.74
N PRO A 589 -20.35 -24.29 6.25
CA PRO A 589 -20.99 -23.19 5.50
C PRO A 589 -20.12 -21.93 5.30
N TRP A 590 -18.80 -22.01 5.42
CA TRP A 590 -17.94 -20.82 5.51
C TRP A 590 -17.22 -20.45 4.21
N TYR A 591 -16.69 -21.42 3.47
CA TYR A 591 -15.91 -21.13 2.26
C TYR A 591 -15.88 -22.31 1.30
N GLN A 592 -16.34 -22.10 0.08
CA GLN A 592 -16.21 -23.05 -1.03
C GLN A 592 -15.67 -22.28 -2.24
N PRO A 593 -14.38 -22.44 -2.58
CA PRO A 593 -13.71 -21.50 -3.48
C PRO A 593 -14.20 -21.63 -4.93
N PRO A 594 -14.12 -20.53 -5.69
CA PRO A 594 -14.23 -20.55 -7.14
C PRO A 594 -12.98 -21.13 -7.80
N ILE A 595 -13.10 -21.43 -9.09
CA ILE A 595 -11.94 -21.39 -9.97
C ILE A 595 -11.46 -19.93 -9.97
N ARG A 596 -10.24 -19.70 -9.52
CA ARG A 596 -9.66 -18.35 -9.43
C ARG A 596 -8.93 -18.03 -10.72
N ASN A 597 -9.51 -17.17 -11.53
CA ASN A 597 -8.84 -16.57 -12.68
C ASN A 597 -8.43 -15.15 -12.30
N TRP A 598 -7.32 -15.04 -11.55
CA TRP A 598 -6.85 -13.79 -10.98
C TRP A 598 -5.62 -13.31 -11.72
N SER A 599 -5.65 -12.06 -12.15
CA SER A 599 -4.57 -11.39 -12.86
C SER A 599 -4.39 -9.97 -12.35
N PHE A 600 -3.19 -9.43 -12.58
CA PHE A 600 -2.93 -8.01 -12.36
C PHE A 600 -3.44 -7.20 -13.56
N ASP A 601 -4.10 -6.07 -13.29
CA ASP A 601 -4.48 -5.13 -14.34
C ASP A 601 -3.29 -4.27 -14.77
N THR A 602 -2.60 -4.69 -15.84
CA THR A 602 -1.43 -3.98 -16.36
C THR A 602 -1.72 -2.56 -16.84
N ARG A 603 -3.01 -2.18 -17.03
CA ARG A 603 -3.37 -0.79 -17.32
C ARG A 603 -3.00 0.15 -16.19
N PHE A 604 -2.93 -0.33 -14.94
CA PHE A 604 -2.47 0.47 -13.79
C PHE A 604 -0.98 0.85 -13.85
N ASN A 605 -0.21 0.28 -14.78
CA ASN A 605 1.15 0.74 -15.07
C ASN A 605 1.19 2.13 -15.74
N HIS A 606 0.04 2.66 -16.16
CA HIS A 606 -0.08 4.02 -16.68
C HIS A 606 -0.74 4.91 -15.62
N TYR A 607 -0.10 6.04 -15.30
CA TYR A 607 -0.59 6.95 -14.26
C TYR A 607 -2.04 7.41 -14.46
N GLN A 608 -2.44 7.69 -15.71
CA GLN A 608 -3.79 8.17 -16.05
C GLN A 608 -4.89 7.11 -15.87
N ASN A 609 -4.50 5.83 -15.79
CA ASN A 609 -5.40 4.70 -15.63
C ASN A 609 -5.55 4.28 -14.16
N LEU A 610 -4.88 4.97 -13.24
CA LEU A 610 -5.03 4.72 -11.82
C LEU A 610 -6.41 5.18 -11.35
N PRO A 611 -7.08 4.42 -10.46
CA PRO A 611 -8.35 4.84 -9.88
C PRO A 611 -8.26 6.21 -9.18
N PRO A 612 -9.37 6.96 -9.13
CA PRO A 612 -9.40 8.25 -8.45
C PRO A 612 -8.91 8.16 -7.00
N LEU A 613 -8.11 9.13 -6.57
CA LEU A 613 -7.54 9.19 -5.22
C LEU A 613 -6.83 7.88 -4.81
N SER A 614 -6.09 7.25 -5.73
CA SER A 614 -5.34 6.02 -5.44
C SER A 614 -4.44 6.17 -4.19
N PRO A 615 -4.48 5.21 -3.25
CA PRO A 615 -3.65 5.24 -2.05
C PRO A 615 -2.18 5.16 -2.46
N ARG A 616 -1.33 5.83 -1.70
CA ARG A 616 0.08 6.04 -2.02
C ARG A 616 0.95 5.69 -0.82
N PHE A 617 2.14 5.16 -1.07
CA PHE A 617 3.17 5.01 -0.05
C PHE A 617 4.33 5.98 -0.31
N VAL A 618 5.11 6.26 0.73
CA VAL A 618 6.29 7.12 0.66
C VAL A 618 7.52 6.35 1.11
N TYR A 619 8.61 6.53 0.38
CA TYR A 619 9.93 6.09 0.81
C TYR A 619 10.99 7.11 0.44
N LEU A 620 12.09 7.08 1.17
CA LEU A 620 13.23 7.96 0.97
C LEU A 620 14.37 7.20 0.30
N LYS A 621 15.04 7.86 -0.63
CA LYS A 621 16.27 7.39 -1.25
C LYS A 621 17.34 8.46 -1.06
N GLN A 622 18.45 8.09 -0.43
CA GLN A 622 19.66 8.89 -0.41
C GLN A 622 20.46 8.58 -1.66
N GLU A 623 20.82 9.60 -2.45
CA GLU A 623 21.39 9.35 -3.78
C GLU A 623 22.89 9.60 -3.86
N LEU A 624 23.41 10.62 -3.17
CA LEU A 624 24.79 11.04 -3.38
C LEU A 624 25.34 11.84 -2.20
N PHE A 625 26.60 11.60 -1.87
CA PHE A 625 27.46 12.43 -1.01
C PHE A 625 28.58 12.98 -1.89
N VAL A 626 28.68 14.30 -2.05
CA VAL A 626 29.68 14.94 -2.93
C VAL A 626 30.43 16.03 -2.19
N ARG A 627 31.75 16.08 -2.42
CA ARG A 627 32.61 17.21 -2.04
C ARG A 627 32.57 18.26 -3.13
N GLN A 628 32.21 19.50 -2.79
CA GLN A 628 32.03 20.54 -3.81
C GLN A 628 33.35 20.98 -4.48
N PHE A 629 34.51 20.67 -3.90
CA PHE A 629 35.84 20.96 -4.46
C PHE A 629 36.30 20.00 -5.58
N GLU A 630 35.49 18.99 -5.93
CA GLU A 630 35.78 17.99 -6.98
C GLU A 630 34.89 18.15 -8.23
N ARG A 631 34.19 19.29 -8.38
CA ARG A 631 33.42 19.64 -9.59
C ARG A 631 34.16 20.58 -10.52
#